data_AF-T1AJ86-F1
#
_entry.id   AF-T1AJ86-F1
#
_cell.length_a   1.000
_cell.length_b   1.000
_cell.length_c   1.000
_cell.angle_alpha   90.00
_cell.angle_beta   90.00
_cell.angle_gamma   90.00
#
_symmetry.space_group_name_H-M   'P 1'
#
loop_
_entity.id
_entity.type
_entity.pdbx_description
1 polymer ?
#
loop_
_entity_poly.entity_id
_entity_poly.type
_entity_poly.pdbx_seq_one_letter_code
_entity_poly.pdbx_strand_id
1 'polypeptide(L)'
;MSNQVLPNGDEPRAPSGDWPTTLARHRAHNRERIVEAAMQLIAERGLAHVSMSLLAERAGVSRATLYHYFSNLDNVLVAWVELQVDRFVSEVAQLAAAEPNPQARLGLVISRLADYFGSREHRLGLEQLG
;
A
#
# COMPACT_ATOMS: atom_id res chain seq x y z
N MET A 1 -41.40 49.46 13.66
CA MET A 1 -40.34 49.19 14.65
C MET A 1 -39.56 47.99 14.14
N SER A 2 -38.39 48.27 13.56
CA SER A 2 -37.42 47.27 13.13
C SER A 2 -36.97 46.44 14.32
N ASN A 3 -36.84 45.13 14.15
CA ASN A 3 -35.82 44.40 14.90
C ASN A 3 -35.04 43.53 13.93
N GLN A 4 -33.86 44.04 13.62
CA GLN A 4 -32.79 43.41 12.90
C GLN A 4 -32.02 42.58 13.93
N VAL A 5 -32.07 41.25 13.80
CA VAL A 5 -31.15 40.35 14.50
C VAL A 5 -30.21 39.78 13.45
N LEU A 6 -28.92 40.07 13.63
CA LEU A 6 -27.81 39.67 12.76
C LEU A 6 -27.69 38.14 12.70
N PRO A 7 -27.27 37.55 11.57
CA PRO A 7 -26.99 36.11 11.49
C PRO A 7 -25.77 35.76 12.35
N ASN A 8 -25.95 34.86 13.32
CA ASN A 8 -24.88 34.32 14.15
C ASN A 8 -23.85 33.56 13.30
N GLY A 9 -22.59 33.95 13.43
CA GLY A 9 -21.46 33.50 12.62
C GLY A 9 -20.80 32.21 13.08
N ASP A 10 -21.57 31.14 13.33
CA ASP A 10 -21.04 29.81 13.67
C ASP A 10 -21.65 28.69 12.80
N GLU A 11 -21.81 28.93 11.49
CA GLU A 11 -21.84 27.80 10.56
C GLU A 11 -20.40 27.30 10.36
N PRO A 12 -20.10 26.00 10.60
CA PRO A 12 -18.81 25.45 10.24
C PRO A 12 -18.65 25.56 8.73
N ARG A 13 -17.80 26.50 8.27
CA ARG A 13 -17.36 26.60 6.88
C ARG A 13 -16.74 25.26 6.48
N ALA A 14 -17.48 24.45 5.72
CA ALA A 14 -16.91 23.30 5.05
C ALA A 14 -15.75 23.78 4.14
N PRO A 15 -14.55 23.19 4.24
CA PRO A 15 -13.45 23.58 3.37
C PRO A 15 -13.78 23.22 1.92
N SER A 16 -13.68 24.22 1.04
CA SER A 16 -13.81 24.09 -0.41
C SER A 16 -12.61 23.35 -1.02
N GLY A 17 -12.85 22.18 -1.62
CA GLY A 17 -11.92 21.47 -2.53
C GLY A 17 -11.51 20.06 -2.07
N ASP A 18 -11.71 19.06 -2.94
CA ASP A 18 -11.06 17.72 -2.96
C ASP A 18 -10.90 16.92 -1.64
N TRP A 19 -11.80 17.15 -0.68
CA TRP A 19 -11.81 16.50 0.64
C TRP A 19 -11.89 14.96 0.61
N PRO A 20 -12.67 14.30 -0.28
CA PRO A 20 -12.72 12.83 -0.33
C PRO A 20 -11.44 12.21 -0.91
N THR A 21 -10.84 12.83 -1.91
CA THR A 21 -9.67 12.31 -2.63
C THR A 21 -8.39 12.50 -1.84
N THR A 22 -8.26 13.64 -1.14
CA THR A 22 -7.11 13.93 -0.28
C THR A 22 -7.04 12.99 0.92
N LEU A 23 -8.17 12.72 1.59
CA LEU A 23 -8.22 11.77 2.70
C LEU A 23 -7.98 10.32 2.25
N ALA A 24 -8.55 9.91 1.11
CA ALA A 24 -8.29 8.59 0.54
C ALA A 24 -6.80 8.41 0.18
N ARG A 25 -6.18 9.43 -0.44
CA ARG A 25 -4.74 9.44 -0.76
C ARG A 25 -3.89 9.38 0.51
N HIS A 26 -4.22 10.15 1.54
CA HIS A 26 -3.52 10.07 2.82
C HIS A 26 -3.62 8.69 3.48
N ARG A 27 -4.80 8.04 3.41
CA ARG A 27 -4.98 6.68 3.92
C ARG A 27 -4.15 5.65 3.14
N ALA A 28 -4.15 5.74 1.81
CA ALA A 28 -3.34 4.87 0.96
C ALA A 28 -1.84 5.04 1.25
N HIS A 29 -1.37 6.28 1.36
CA HIS A 29 0.02 6.59 1.68
C HIS A 29 0.46 6.05 3.06
N ASN A 30 -0.40 6.15 4.07
CA ASN A 30 -0.11 5.57 5.39
C ASN A 30 -0.08 4.04 5.34
N ARG A 31 -0.99 3.41 4.60
CA ARG A 31 -1.00 1.95 4.40
C ARG A 31 0.31 1.48 3.76
N GLU A 32 0.75 2.14 2.69
CA GLU A 32 2.01 1.83 2.00
C GLU A 32 3.22 1.99 2.93
N ARG A 33 3.30 3.10 3.68
CA ARG A 33 4.39 3.35 4.63
C ARG A 33 4.50 2.28 5.71
N ILE A 34 3.36 1.80 6.23
CA ILE A 34 3.34 0.73 7.22
C ILE A 34 3.85 -0.58 6.62
N VAL A 35 3.43 -0.90 5.39
CA VAL A 35 3.86 -2.10 4.68
C VAL A 35 5.37 -2.07 4.41
N GLU A 36 5.90 -0.93 3.94
CA GLU A 36 7.33 -0.75 3.69
C GLU A 36 8.16 -0.87 4.99
N ALA A 37 7.69 -0.25 6.07
CA ALA A 37 8.32 -0.36 7.39
C ALA A 37 8.38 -1.81 7.89
N ALA A 38 7.33 -2.60 7.65
CA ALA A 38 7.32 -4.02 8.00
C ALA A 38 8.37 -4.80 7.21
N MET A 39 8.50 -4.55 5.90
CA MET A 39 9.46 -5.27 5.07
C MET A 39 10.89 -4.97 5.47
N GLN A 40 11.20 -3.71 5.78
CA GLN A 40 12.52 -3.34 6.30
C GLN A 40 12.81 -4.04 7.63
N LEU A 41 11.84 -4.05 8.56
CA LEU A 41 12.00 -4.75 9.84
C LEU A 41 12.23 -6.26 9.68
N ILE A 42 11.47 -6.90 8.78
CA ILE A 42 11.60 -8.33 8.51
C ILE A 42 12.95 -8.63 7.86
N ALA A 43 13.40 -7.81 6.91
CA ALA A 43 14.71 -7.97 6.28
C ALA A 43 15.87 -7.81 7.29
N GLU A 44 15.73 -6.90 8.26
CA GLU A 44 16.77 -6.66 9.27
C GLU A 44 16.80 -7.71 10.39
N ARG A 45 15.64 -8.24 10.80
CA ARG A 45 15.51 -9.01 12.05
C ARG A 45 14.94 -10.40 11.87
N GLY A 46 14.44 -10.75 10.69
CA GLY A 46 13.65 -11.95 10.44
C GLY A 46 12.21 -11.81 10.95
N LEU A 47 11.28 -12.54 10.31
CA LEU A 47 9.84 -12.42 10.56
C LEU A 47 9.47 -12.71 12.03
N ALA A 48 10.09 -13.73 12.63
CA ALA A 48 9.81 -14.18 14.00
C ALA A 48 10.10 -13.12 15.08
N HIS A 49 10.91 -12.09 14.76
CA HIS A 49 11.30 -11.03 15.70
C HIS A 49 10.54 -9.72 15.49
N VAL A 50 9.54 -9.71 14.59
CA VAL A 50 8.70 -8.52 14.33
C VAL A 50 7.39 -8.62 15.12
N SER A 51 7.01 -7.50 15.75
CA SER A 51 5.73 -7.38 16.45
C SER A 51 4.97 -6.14 15.98
N MET A 52 3.65 -6.12 16.17
CA MET A 52 2.81 -4.95 15.87
C MET A 52 3.27 -3.69 16.62
N SER A 53 3.80 -3.86 17.84
CA SER A 53 4.31 -2.71 18.61
C SER A 53 5.58 -2.12 17.99
N LEU A 54 6.53 -2.97 17.62
CA LEU A 54 7.77 -2.56 16.95
C LEU A 54 7.50 -1.95 15.57
N LEU A 55 6.52 -2.52 14.85
CA LEU A 55 6.10 -2.00 13.55
C LEU A 55 5.49 -0.60 13.67
N ALA A 56 4.62 -0.36 14.65
CA ALA A 56 4.04 0.96 14.87
C ALA A 56 5.12 2.03 15.13
N GLU A 57 6.12 1.68 15.94
CA GLU A 57 7.28 2.54 16.22
C GLU A 57 8.08 2.84 14.96
N ARG A 58 8.45 1.80 14.18
CA ARG A 58 9.19 1.97 12.92
C ARG A 58 8.44 2.82 11.90
N ALA A 59 7.14 2.59 11.75
CA ALA A 59 6.30 3.31 10.79
C ALA A 59 6.02 4.77 11.22
N GLY A 60 6.30 5.12 12.49
CA GLY A 60 6.02 6.44 13.05
C GLY A 60 4.52 6.71 13.23
N VAL A 61 3.74 5.67 13.55
CA VAL A 61 2.29 5.75 13.76
C VAL A 61 1.91 5.25 15.15
N SER A 62 0.76 5.68 15.67
CA SER A 62 0.25 5.13 16.93
C SER A 62 -0.18 3.67 16.76
N ARG A 63 -0.18 2.87 17.84
CA ARG A 63 -0.70 1.50 17.80
C ARG A 63 -2.16 1.45 17.36
N ALA A 64 -2.99 2.37 17.84
CA ALA A 64 -4.39 2.47 17.44
C ALA A 64 -4.54 2.73 15.93
N THR A 65 -3.69 3.60 15.38
CA THR A 65 -3.62 3.85 13.93
C THR A 65 -3.19 2.59 13.18
N LEU A 66 -2.15 1.89 13.64
CA LEU A 66 -1.71 0.65 13.00
C LEU A 66 -2.83 -0.40 12.99
N TYR A 67 -3.48 -0.63 14.13
CA TYR A 67 -4.58 -1.59 14.24
C TYR A 67 -5.82 -1.21 13.43
N HIS A 68 -6.00 0.07 13.10
CA HIS A 68 -7.04 0.51 12.18
C HIS A 68 -6.78 0.04 10.73
N TYR A 69 -5.51 -0.07 10.31
CA TYR A 69 -5.14 -0.57 8.98
C TYR A 69 -4.95 -2.09 8.95
N PHE A 70 -4.33 -2.66 9.99
CA PHE A 70 -3.90 -4.05 10.00
C PHE A 70 -4.15 -4.68 11.37
N SER A 71 -4.93 -5.76 11.41
CA SER A 71 -5.23 -6.45 12.67
C SER A 71 -4.07 -7.30 13.19
N ASN A 72 -3.18 -7.76 12.31
CA ASN A 72 -2.00 -8.56 12.65
C ASN A 72 -0.92 -8.41 11.57
N LEU A 73 0.25 -9.03 11.82
CA LEU A 73 1.39 -8.99 10.91
C LEU A 73 1.12 -9.73 9.59
N ASP A 74 0.35 -10.82 9.62
CA ASP A 74 -0.02 -11.58 8.41
C ASP A 74 -0.78 -10.72 7.41
N ASN A 75 -1.71 -9.88 7.88
CA ASN A 75 -2.44 -8.94 7.03
C ASN A 75 -1.53 -7.85 6.44
N VAL A 76 -0.42 -7.52 7.10
CA VAL A 76 0.62 -6.63 6.52
C VAL A 76 1.38 -7.36 5.42
N LEU A 77 1.70 -8.66 5.61
CA LEU A 77 2.35 -9.49 4.59
C LEU A 77 1.47 -9.65 3.35
N VAL A 78 0.17 -9.93 3.54
CA VAL A 78 -0.79 -10.00 2.43
C VAL A 78 -0.82 -8.69 1.66
N ALA A 79 -0.91 -7.55 2.36
CA ALA A 79 -0.89 -6.24 1.73
C ALA A 79 0.40 -5.93 0.97
N TRP A 80 1.54 -6.46 1.45
CA TRP A 80 2.79 -6.38 0.71
C TRP A 80 2.74 -7.19 -0.60
N VAL A 81 2.23 -8.42 -0.56
CA VAL A 81 2.07 -9.26 -1.75
C VAL A 81 1.13 -8.60 -2.76
N GLU A 82 0.00 -8.04 -2.31
CA GLU A 82 -0.91 -7.25 -3.16
C GLU A 82 -0.15 -6.12 -3.89
N LEU A 83 0.67 -5.35 -3.15
CA LEU A 83 1.45 -4.26 -3.72
C LEU A 83 2.50 -4.75 -4.74
N GLN A 84 3.13 -5.90 -4.49
CA GLN A 84 4.08 -6.50 -5.44
C GLN A 84 3.38 -6.96 -6.72
N VAL A 85 2.22 -7.61 -6.58
CA VAL A 85 1.42 -8.06 -7.72
C VAL A 85 0.95 -6.87 -8.55
N ASP A 86 0.42 -5.82 -7.91
CA ASP A 86 -0.04 -4.61 -8.60
C ASP A 86 1.10 -3.92 -9.37
N ARG A 87 2.29 -3.84 -8.75
CA ARG A 87 3.49 -3.30 -9.39
C ARG A 87 3.90 -4.14 -10.60
N PHE A 88 3.97 -5.47 -10.44
CA PHE A 88 4.33 -6.38 -11.50
C PHE A 88 3.36 -6.31 -12.68
N VAL A 89 2.05 -6.32 -12.42
CA VAL A 89 1.01 -6.19 -13.45
C VAL A 89 1.15 -4.85 -14.18
N SER A 90 1.40 -3.76 -13.45
CA SER A 90 1.61 -2.43 -14.04
C SER A 90 2.84 -2.38 -14.94
N GLU A 91 3.96 -2.98 -14.53
CA GLU A 91 5.17 -3.10 -15.35
C GLU A 91 4.91 -3.91 -16.63
N VAL A 92 4.27 -5.07 -16.50
CA VAL A 92 3.91 -5.92 -17.66
C VAL A 92 3.00 -5.17 -18.63
N ALA A 93 2.00 -4.44 -18.11
CA ALA A 93 1.11 -3.63 -18.92
C ALA A 93 1.84 -2.52 -19.69
N GLN A 94 2.78 -1.82 -19.04
CA GLN A 94 3.59 -0.78 -19.68
C GLN A 94 4.50 -1.35 -20.77
N LEU A 95 5.19 -2.46 -20.49
CA LEU A 95 6.03 -3.15 -21.47
C LEU A 95 5.20 -3.62 -22.67
N ALA A 96 4.02 -4.18 -22.42
CA ALA A 96 3.13 -4.64 -23.47
C ALA A 96 2.58 -3.50 -24.33
N ALA A 97 2.26 -2.36 -23.72
CA ALA A 97 1.76 -1.18 -24.43
C ALA A 97 2.81 -0.55 -25.35
N ALA A 98 4.10 -0.71 -25.04
CA ALA A 98 5.21 -0.20 -25.85
C ALA A 98 5.52 -1.06 -27.09
N GLU A 99 4.99 -2.27 -27.19
CA GLU A 99 5.27 -3.22 -28.29
C GLU A 99 4.10 -3.28 -29.30
N PRO A 100 4.27 -2.70 -30.51
CA PRO A 100 3.23 -2.68 -31.53
C PRO A 100 3.01 -4.05 -32.21
N ASN A 101 3.99 -4.94 -32.25
CA ASN A 101 3.85 -6.26 -32.84
C ASN A 101 3.14 -7.22 -31.85
N PRO A 102 1.95 -7.76 -32.19
CA PRO A 102 1.19 -8.60 -31.27
C PRO A 102 1.91 -9.88 -30.82
N GLN A 103 2.69 -10.50 -31.70
CA GLN A 103 3.45 -11.72 -31.42
C GLN A 103 4.62 -11.41 -30.49
N ALA A 104 5.37 -10.34 -30.76
CA ALA A 104 6.47 -9.90 -29.90
C ALA A 104 5.95 -9.46 -28.52
N ARG A 105 4.80 -8.77 -28.48
CA ARG A 105 4.13 -8.38 -27.23
C ARG A 105 3.75 -9.59 -26.38
N LEU A 106 3.16 -10.61 -26.99
CA LEU A 106 2.82 -11.85 -26.28
C LEU A 106 4.09 -12.53 -25.76
N GLY A 107 5.15 -12.59 -26.57
CA GLY A 107 6.46 -13.11 -26.15
C GLY A 107 7.04 -12.38 -24.93
N LEU A 108 6.96 -11.04 -24.91
CA LEU A 108 7.40 -10.22 -23.77
C LEU A 108 6.59 -10.51 -22.51
N VAL A 109 5.25 -10.56 -22.60
CA VAL A 109 4.39 -10.88 -21.45
C VAL A 109 4.70 -12.26 -20.88
N ILE A 110 4.80 -13.29 -21.75
CA ILE A 110 5.13 -14.65 -21.33
C ILE A 110 6.51 -14.71 -20.68
N SER A 111 7.51 -14.04 -21.27
CA SER A 111 8.88 -14.03 -20.73
C SER A 111 8.92 -13.35 -19.36
N ARG A 112 8.25 -12.21 -19.19
CA ARG A 112 8.17 -11.51 -17.90
C ARG A 112 7.46 -12.34 -16.82
N LEU A 113 6.40 -13.06 -17.18
CA LEU A 113 5.73 -14.00 -16.27
C LEU A 113 6.66 -15.16 -15.89
N ALA A 114 7.35 -15.75 -16.87
CA ALA A 114 8.29 -16.83 -16.63
C ALA A 114 9.45 -16.39 -15.72
N ASP A 115 9.99 -15.18 -15.89
CA ASP A 115 11.03 -14.61 -15.01
C ASP A 115 10.51 -14.38 -13.59
N TYR A 116 9.28 -13.86 -13.46
CA TYR A 116 8.64 -13.61 -12.18
C TYR A 116 8.46 -14.89 -11.36
N PHE A 117 8.00 -15.98 -11.97
CA PHE A 117 7.82 -17.26 -11.28
C PHE A 117 9.08 -18.14 -11.23
N GLY A 118 10.02 -17.94 -12.15
CA GLY A 118 11.24 -18.73 -12.30
C GLY A 118 12.44 -18.23 -11.51
N SER A 119 12.43 -16.95 -11.08
CA SER A 119 13.46 -16.41 -10.20
C SER A 119 13.35 -16.99 -8.77
N ARG A 120 14.49 -17.46 -8.22
CA ARG A 120 14.57 -18.05 -6.86
C ARG A 120 14.07 -17.12 -5.74
N GLU A 121 13.93 -15.82 -5.99
CA GLU A 121 13.51 -14.82 -5.02
C GLU A 121 12.04 -14.95 -4.58
N HIS A 122 11.14 -15.49 -5.42
CA HIS A 122 9.73 -15.64 -5.03
C HIS A 122 9.41 -16.87 -4.16
N ARG A 123 10.36 -17.80 -3.96
CA ARG A 123 10.17 -18.94 -3.04
C ARG A 123 10.28 -18.53 -1.55
N LEU A 124 10.82 -17.35 -1.27
CA LEU A 124 11.15 -16.89 0.09
C LEU A 124 9.93 -16.52 0.95
N GLY A 125 8.75 -16.33 0.35
CA GLY A 125 7.51 -16.07 1.09
C GLY A 125 6.90 -17.30 1.77
N LEU A 126 7.27 -18.52 1.36
CA LEU A 126 6.68 -19.76 1.88
C LEU A 126 7.57 -20.47 2.91
N GLU A 127 8.88 -20.20 2.91
CA GLU A 127 9.84 -20.83 3.84
C GLU A 127 9.92 -20.11 5.20
N GLN A 128 9.42 -18.88 5.30
CA GLN A 128 9.42 -18.08 6.56
C GLN A 128 8.14 -18.28 7.41
N LEU A 129 7.18 -19.09 6.94
CA LEU A 129 5.90 -19.38 7.61
C LEU A 129 5.87 -20.75 8.33
N GLY A 130 7.04 -21.38 8.51
CA GLY A 130 7.23 -22.64 9.23
C GLY A 130 7.87 -22.45 10.60
#